data_AF-A0A7Y4R989-F1
#
_entry.id   AF-A0A7Y4R989-F1
#
_cell.length_a   1.000
_cell.length_b   1.000
_cell.length_c   1.000
_cell.angle_alpha   90.00
_cell.angle_beta   90.00
_cell.angle_gamma   90.00
#
_symmetry.space_group_name_H-M   'P 1'
#
loop_
_entity.id
_entity.type
_entity.pdbx_description
1 polymer ?
#
loop_
_entity_poly.entity_id
_entity_poly.type
_entity_poly.pdbx_seq_one_letter_code
_entity_poly.pdbx_strand_id
1 'polypeptide(L)'
;MATAFRQAPARNSAPAVDQTRLSDHLPTHYPAPTADPAPLPEPAATSYEIPARWAGDDPYRLEHRGSGDWEAWGRDLELLTDAVADWRAQLAGVDRPWLCWCVLDRFCRIQQRLVMEFGWTPVVGGDPRAGAPTILPGAVPMDCNRVLQLPAMWMWMPVEFAHELAPRLAFWHSDLLVGRRDMERLVRTFDVLDDGEVAAYRPQLPRFGRTAPCPGTAACTTRAAARDQWDHGCGWWRWFTKHPNFAGEFAVAAEHWDHGYGLRYWKRHYGGMVRPVSPSERGHCKLPWGRWKGTMSKGRSIESFFDIGQLVRELGIADLDD
;
A
#
# COMPACT_ATOMS: atom_id res chain seq x y z
N MET A 1 -3.79 -32.87 46.63
CA MET A 1 -3.42 -32.97 45.20
C MET A 1 -2.88 -31.61 44.77
N ALA A 2 -1.55 -31.48 44.69
CA ALA A 2 -0.87 -30.24 44.32
C ALA A 2 -0.42 -30.33 42.87
N THR A 3 -0.86 -29.39 42.03
CA THR A 3 -0.58 -29.37 40.60
C THR A 3 0.70 -28.56 40.34
N ALA A 4 1.72 -29.21 39.81
CA ALA A 4 3.02 -28.62 39.50
C ALA A 4 2.94 -27.72 38.24
N PHE A 5 3.34 -26.46 38.37
CA PHE A 5 3.61 -25.57 37.24
C PHE A 5 4.94 -25.97 36.57
N ARG A 6 4.90 -26.33 35.28
CA ARG A 6 6.10 -26.51 34.46
C ARG A 6 6.59 -25.13 33.98
N GLN A 7 7.85 -24.82 34.29
CA GLN A 7 8.58 -23.67 33.74
C GLN A 7 8.87 -23.88 32.25
N ALA A 8 8.67 -22.84 31.45
CA ALA A 8 9.05 -22.81 30.04
C ALA A 8 10.58 -22.65 29.89
N PRO A 9 11.21 -23.24 28.84
CA PRO A 9 12.65 -23.17 28.65
C PRO A 9 13.12 -21.78 28.22
N ALA A 10 14.31 -21.41 28.68
CA ALA A 10 14.99 -20.15 28.38
C ALA A 10 15.29 -20.03 26.88
N ARG A 11 15.00 -18.84 26.31
CA ARG A 11 15.31 -18.51 24.92
C ARG A 11 16.81 -18.32 24.75
N ASN A 12 17.42 -19.10 23.85
CA ASN A 12 18.78 -18.89 23.38
C ASN A 12 18.87 -17.55 22.63
N SER A 13 19.69 -16.64 23.14
CA SER A 13 20.04 -15.37 22.50
C SER A 13 20.95 -15.61 21.29
N ALA A 14 20.47 -15.25 20.10
CA ALA A 14 21.28 -15.20 18.89
C ALA A 14 22.38 -14.12 19.00
N PRO A 15 23.55 -14.30 18.37
CA PRO A 15 24.64 -13.33 18.42
C PRO A 15 24.24 -12.01 17.75
N ALA A 16 24.66 -10.90 18.37
CA ALA A 16 24.43 -9.56 17.89
C ALA A 16 25.14 -9.36 16.53
N VAL A 17 24.36 -9.02 15.50
CA VAL A 17 24.89 -8.58 14.21
C VAL A 17 25.43 -7.16 14.40
N ASP A 18 26.69 -6.94 14.06
CA ASP A 18 27.33 -5.63 14.05
C ASP A 18 26.67 -4.72 13.00
N GLN A 19 25.88 -3.75 13.47
CA GLN A 19 25.10 -2.82 12.64
C GLN A 19 25.87 -1.54 12.28
N THR A 20 27.16 -1.43 12.62
CA THR A 20 27.92 -0.16 12.48
C THR A 20 28.39 0.18 11.07
N ARG A 21 27.98 -0.55 10.02
CA ARG A 21 28.46 -0.34 8.62
C ARG A 21 27.39 -0.06 7.56
N LEU A 22 26.14 0.30 7.94
CA LEU A 22 25.06 0.54 6.96
C LEU A 22 24.55 1.99 6.89
N SER A 23 25.16 2.94 7.61
CA SER A 23 24.73 4.34 7.67
C SER A 23 25.30 5.26 6.58
N ASP A 24 26.31 4.82 5.80
CA ASP A 24 27.17 5.77 5.07
C ASP A 24 26.80 5.99 3.59
N HIS A 25 25.63 5.52 3.14
CA HIS A 25 25.28 5.53 1.70
C HIS A 25 23.88 6.07 1.35
N LEU A 26 23.24 6.89 2.20
CA LEU A 26 22.08 7.67 1.76
C LEU A 26 22.57 8.93 1.03
N PRO A 27 22.28 9.14 -0.26
CA PRO A 27 22.58 10.41 -0.92
C PRO A 27 21.75 11.51 -0.25
N THR A 28 22.39 12.41 0.49
CA THR A 28 21.75 13.59 1.11
C THR A 28 21.48 14.72 0.11
N HIS A 29 21.80 14.53 -1.17
CA HIS A 29 21.72 15.57 -2.18
C HIS A 29 21.09 15.02 -3.47
N TYR A 30 19.77 15.12 -3.56
CA TYR A 30 19.17 15.26 -4.89
C TYR A 30 19.57 16.64 -5.42
N PRO A 31 20.09 16.77 -6.65
CA PRO A 31 20.38 18.07 -7.23
C PRO A 31 19.11 18.91 -7.23
N ALA A 32 19.24 20.19 -6.84
CA ALA A 32 18.14 21.14 -6.93
C ALA A 32 17.63 21.16 -8.39
N PRO A 33 16.31 21.12 -8.62
CA PRO A 33 15.77 21.13 -9.97
C PRO A 33 16.24 22.38 -10.69
N THR A 34 16.83 22.19 -11.85
CA THR A 34 17.26 23.26 -12.74
C THR A 34 16.02 23.85 -13.41
N ALA A 35 15.67 25.09 -13.02
CA ALA A 35 14.55 25.91 -13.47
C ALA A 35 13.17 25.60 -12.87
N ASP A 36 12.39 26.67 -12.63
CA ASP A 36 10.96 26.59 -12.36
C ASP A 36 10.27 25.98 -13.60
N PRO A 37 9.55 24.86 -13.46
CA PRO A 37 8.80 24.31 -14.58
C PRO A 37 7.78 25.35 -15.04
N ALA A 38 7.64 25.49 -16.36
CA ALA A 38 6.59 26.32 -16.96
C ALA A 38 5.22 25.97 -16.35
N PRO A 39 4.33 26.96 -16.14
CA PRO A 39 2.99 26.69 -15.65
C PRO A 39 2.33 25.64 -16.53
N LEU A 40 2.01 24.50 -15.93
CA LEU A 40 1.41 23.38 -16.64
C LEU A 40 -0.01 23.74 -17.09
N PRO A 41 -0.45 23.28 -18.27
CA PRO A 41 -1.84 23.43 -18.68
C PRO A 41 -2.76 22.80 -17.63
N GLU A 42 -3.92 23.43 -17.41
CA GLU A 42 -4.94 22.92 -16.50
C GLU A 42 -5.23 21.45 -16.83
N PRO A 43 -5.39 20.57 -15.83
CA PRO A 43 -5.74 19.18 -16.09
C PRO A 43 -7.02 19.16 -16.92
N ALA A 44 -7.00 18.43 -18.04
CA ALA A 44 -8.22 18.12 -18.76
C ALA A 44 -9.18 17.50 -17.75
N ALA A 45 -10.31 18.16 -17.51
CA ALA A 45 -11.34 17.65 -16.63
C ALA A 45 -11.72 16.27 -17.13
N THR A 46 -11.34 15.22 -16.39
CA THR A 46 -11.88 13.90 -16.63
C THR A 46 -13.35 13.99 -16.26
N SER A 47 -14.21 14.10 -17.28
CA SER A 47 -15.66 14.15 -17.12
C SER A 47 -16.14 12.74 -16.73
N TYR A 48 -15.88 12.35 -15.49
CA TYR A 48 -16.57 11.21 -14.90
C TYR A 48 -17.98 11.69 -14.56
N GLU A 49 -18.98 11.08 -15.18
CA GLU A 49 -20.34 11.19 -14.66
C GLU A 49 -20.34 10.49 -13.31
N ILE A 50 -20.37 11.29 -12.24
CA ILE A 50 -20.56 10.80 -10.88
C ILE A 50 -21.94 10.13 -10.87
N PRO A 51 -22.03 8.83 -10.52
CA PRO A 51 -23.31 8.13 -10.41
C PRO A 51 -24.37 8.94 -9.69
N ALA A 52 -25.63 8.83 -10.13
CA ALA A 52 -26.75 9.49 -9.47
C ALA A 52 -26.82 9.21 -7.96
N ARG A 53 -26.30 8.05 -7.50
CA ARG A 53 -26.24 7.70 -6.07
C ARG A 53 -25.26 8.54 -5.25
N TRP A 54 -24.30 9.19 -5.89
CA TRP A 54 -23.41 10.18 -5.30
C TRP A 54 -23.86 11.61 -5.62
N ALA A 55 -25.00 11.79 -6.28
CA ALA A 55 -25.51 13.12 -6.58
C ALA A 55 -25.79 13.87 -5.26
N GLY A 56 -25.15 15.02 -5.11
CA GLY A 56 -25.26 15.84 -3.90
C GLY A 56 -24.22 15.54 -2.82
N ASP A 57 -23.38 14.51 -2.98
CA ASP A 57 -22.20 14.35 -2.11
C ASP A 57 -21.17 15.46 -2.42
N ASP A 58 -20.54 15.95 -1.36
CA ASP A 58 -19.42 16.90 -1.45
C ASP A 58 -18.22 16.24 -2.16
N PRO A 59 -17.64 16.85 -3.20
CA PRO A 59 -16.46 16.33 -3.90
C PRO A 59 -15.30 15.96 -2.96
N TYR A 60 -15.11 16.72 -1.87
CA TYR A 60 -14.10 16.42 -0.86
C TYR A 60 -14.37 15.07 -0.18
N ARG A 61 -15.63 14.81 0.18
CA ARG A 61 -16.03 13.52 0.76
C ARG A 61 -15.81 12.36 -0.21
N LEU A 62 -16.12 12.54 -1.50
CA LEU A 62 -15.92 11.50 -2.52
C LEU A 62 -14.44 11.16 -2.71
N GLU A 63 -13.55 12.15 -2.71
CA GLU A 63 -12.10 11.90 -2.75
C GLU A 63 -11.64 11.14 -1.50
N HIS A 64 -12.14 11.51 -0.32
CA HIS A 64 -11.83 10.81 0.92
C HIS A 64 -12.29 9.35 0.91
N ARG A 65 -13.51 9.06 0.43
CA ARG A 65 -13.99 7.68 0.23
C ARG A 65 -13.00 6.89 -0.64
N GLY A 66 -12.60 7.46 -1.77
CA GLY A 66 -11.66 6.84 -2.72
C GLY A 66 -10.26 6.60 -2.17
N SER A 67 -9.84 7.42 -1.20
CA SER A 67 -8.56 7.24 -0.54
C SER A 67 -8.57 6.18 0.58
N GLY A 68 -9.71 5.56 0.89
CA GLY A 68 -9.83 4.60 1.99
C GLY A 68 -9.88 5.30 3.35
N ASP A 69 -10.99 5.99 3.62
CA ASP A 69 -11.24 6.76 4.84
C ASP A 69 -12.57 6.34 5.46
N TRP A 70 -12.51 5.68 6.62
CA TRP A 70 -13.70 5.16 7.28
C TRP A 70 -14.69 6.25 7.71
N GLU A 71 -14.25 7.47 8.00
CA GLU A 71 -15.18 8.55 8.33
C GLU A 71 -16.03 8.93 7.11
N ALA A 72 -15.41 9.02 5.93
CA ALA A 72 -16.10 9.42 4.71
C ALA A 72 -17.16 8.38 4.28
N TRP A 73 -16.87 7.09 4.49
CA TRP A 73 -17.78 5.98 4.20
C TRP A 73 -18.95 5.88 5.18
N GLY A 74 -18.74 6.19 6.46
CA GLY A 74 -19.76 6.03 7.48
C GLY A 74 -20.06 4.55 7.77
N ARG A 75 -21.32 4.22 8.08
CA ARG A 75 -21.74 2.86 8.52
C ARG A 75 -22.47 2.04 7.45
N ASP A 76 -22.84 2.65 6.34
CA ASP A 76 -23.50 1.93 5.25
C ASP A 76 -22.44 1.29 4.35
N LEU A 77 -22.41 -0.04 4.37
CA LEU A 77 -21.40 -0.85 3.67
C LEU A 77 -21.98 -1.60 2.47
N GLU A 78 -23.25 -1.40 2.10
CA GLU A 78 -23.88 -2.17 1.03
C GLU A 78 -23.08 -2.04 -0.27
N LEU A 79 -22.73 -0.82 -0.65
CA LEU A 79 -21.95 -0.55 -1.86
C LEU A 79 -20.51 -1.08 -1.78
N LEU A 80 -19.89 -1.07 -0.60
CA LEU A 80 -18.58 -1.69 -0.42
C LEU A 80 -18.67 -3.21 -0.57
N THR A 81 -19.75 -3.81 -0.07
CA THR A 81 -20.01 -5.24 -0.20
C THR A 81 -20.17 -5.64 -1.66
N ASP A 82 -20.93 -4.87 -2.44
CA ASP A 82 -21.08 -5.09 -3.89
C ASP A 82 -19.73 -4.97 -4.63
N ALA A 83 -18.95 -3.93 -4.30
CA ALA A 83 -17.64 -3.73 -4.90
C ALA A 83 -16.68 -4.88 -4.56
N VAL A 84 -16.65 -5.34 -3.31
CA VAL A 84 -15.79 -6.46 -2.89
C VAL A 84 -16.22 -7.77 -3.56
N ALA A 85 -17.52 -8.02 -3.69
CA ALA A 85 -18.03 -9.20 -4.41
C ALA A 85 -17.55 -9.20 -5.87
N ASP A 86 -17.57 -8.02 -6.51
CA ASP A 86 -17.07 -7.82 -7.86
C ASP A 86 -15.56 -8.05 -7.97
N TRP A 87 -14.77 -7.47 -7.06
CA TRP A 87 -13.33 -7.64 -6.97
C TRP A 87 -12.92 -9.08 -6.76
N ARG A 88 -13.63 -9.81 -5.90
CA ARG A 88 -13.42 -11.24 -5.66
C ARG A 88 -13.66 -12.07 -6.92
N ALA A 89 -14.67 -11.72 -7.71
CA ALA A 89 -14.93 -12.39 -8.98
C ALA A 89 -13.80 -12.14 -10.00
N GLN A 90 -13.26 -10.91 -10.05
CA GLN A 90 -12.12 -10.56 -10.91
C GLN A 90 -10.82 -11.29 -10.53
N LEU A 91 -10.64 -11.65 -9.25
CA LEU A 91 -9.46 -12.36 -8.74
C LEU A 91 -9.63 -13.88 -8.59
N ALA A 92 -10.76 -14.43 -9.03
CA ALA A 92 -11.03 -15.85 -8.91
C ALA A 92 -9.93 -16.69 -9.60
N GLY A 93 -9.32 -17.59 -8.84
CA GLY A 93 -8.27 -18.49 -9.34
C GLY A 93 -6.85 -17.90 -9.35
N VAL A 94 -6.62 -16.71 -8.80
CA VAL A 94 -5.27 -16.15 -8.67
C VAL A 94 -4.64 -16.56 -7.34
N ASP A 95 -3.64 -17.43 -7.39
CA ASP A 95 -3.02 -18.01 -6.18
C ASP A 95 -2.06 -17.05 -5.46
N ARG A 96 -1.24 -16.32 -6.22
CA ARG A 96 -0.19 -15.41 -5.70
C ARG A 96 -0.36 -14.00 -6.26
N PRO A 97 -1.45 -13.28 -5.89
CA PRO A 97 -1.69 -11.95 -6.41
C PRO A 97 -0.73 -10.93 -5.79
N TRP A 98 -0.16 -10.11 -6.66
CA TRP A 98 0.59 -8.91 -6.29
C TRP A 98 -0.08 -7.69 -6.89
N LEU A 99 -0.62 -6.81 -6.03
CA LEU A 99 -1.30 -5.59 -6.48
C LEU A 99 -0.28 -4.59 -7.05
N CYS A 100 -0.40 -4.31 -8.34
CA CYS A 100 0.27 -3.25 -9.07
C CYS A 100 -0.73 -2.11 -9.30
N TRP A 101 -0.64 -1.03 -8.52
CA TRP A 101 -1.59 0.07 -8.60
C TRP A 101 -1.12 1.16 -9.56
N CYS A 102 -1.83 1.33 -10.67
CA CYS A 102 -1.47 2.31 -11.69
C CYS A 102 -1.80 3.74 -11.24
N VAL A 103 -0.75 4.55 -11.09
CA VAL A 103 -0.84 6.01 -11.08
C VAL A 103 -0.12 6.63 -12.29
N LEU A 104 0.74 5.85 -12.95
CA LEU A 104 1.49 6.19 -14.15
C LEU A 104 1.75 4.89 -14.94
N ASP A 105 1.30 4.81 -16.18
CA ASP A 105 1.32 3.56 -16.97
C ASP A 105 2.73 2.95 -17.10
N ARG A 106 3.72 3.75 -17.53
CA ARG A 106 5.12 3.30 -17.66
C ARG A 106 5.64 2.67 -16.35
N PHE A 107 5.37 3.32 -15.23
CA PHE A 107 5.77 2.85 -13.90
C PHE A 107 5.08 1.54 -13.54
N CYS A 108 3.78 1.43 -13.82
CA CYS A 108 2.99 0.22 -13.58
C CYS A 108 3.45 -0.96 -14.46
N ARG A 109 3.80 -0.73 -15.73
CA ARG A 109 4.35 -1.77 -16.63
C ARG A 109 5.66 -2.35 -16.09
N ILE A 110 6.56 -1.51 -15.57
CA ILE A 110 7.80 -1.96 -14.91
C ILE A 110 7.48 -2.83 -13.69
N GLN A 111 6.53 -2.39 -12.83
CA GLN A 111 6.10 -3.17 -11.67
C GLN A 111 5.55 -4.54 -12.07
N GLN A 112 4.68 -4.60 -13.09
CA GLN A 112 4.13 -5.85 -13.60
C GLN A 112 5.23 -6.82 -14.07
N ARG A 113 6.19 -6.33 -14.87
CA ARG A 113 7.32 -7.16 -15.34
C ARG A 113 8.13 -7.71 -14.18
N LEU A 114 8.45 -6.88 -13.19
CA LEU A 114 9.23 -7.30 -12.03
C LEU A 114 8.48 -8.34 -11.19
N VAL A 115 7.17 -8.17 -10.99
CA VAL A 115 6.33 -9.16 -10.29
C VAL A 115 6.36 -10.52 -11.01
N MET A 116 6.20 -10.52 -12.34
CA MET A 116 6.21 -11.74 -13.15
C MET A 116 7.57 -12.46 -13.12
N GLU A 117 8.68 -11.72 -13.14
CA GLU A 117 10.03 -12.29 -13.06
C GLU A 117 10.22 -13.17 -11.81
N PHE A 118 9.49 -12.87 -10.73
CA PHE A 118 9.55 -13.61 -9.46
C PHE A 118 8.38 -14.60 -9.26
N GLY A 119 7.63 -14.90 -10.31
CA GLY A 119 6.59 -15.94 -10.31
C GLY A 119 5.35 -15.59 -9.49
N TRP A 120 5.11 -14.31 -9.23
CA TRP A 120 3.83 -13.80 -8.72
C TRP A 120 2.97 -13.31 -9.89
N THR A 121 1.65 -13.25 -9.70
CA THR A 121 0.71 -12.75 -10.71
C THR A 121 0.45 -11.27 -10.46
N PRO A 122 0.81 -10.36 -11.39
CA PRO A 122 0.43 -8.96 -11.27
C PRO A 122 -1.07 -8.82 -11.37
N VAL A 123 -1.66 -8.23 -10.33
CA VAL A 123 -3.06 -7.81 -10.30
C VAL A 123 -3.07 -6.30 -10.49
N VAL A 124 -3.64 -5.83 -11.60
CA VAL A 124 -3.47 -4.45 -12.05
C VAL A 124 -4.76 -3.67 -11.84
N GLY A 125 -4.78 -2.83 -10.81
CA GLY A 125 -5.79 -1.81 -10.59
C GLY A 125 -5.21 -0.41 -10.85
N GLY A 126 -5.97 0.65 -10.58
CA GLY A 126 -5.45 1.99 -10.78
C GLY A 126 -6.35 3.09 -10.27
N ASP A 127 -5.75 4.26 -10.11
CA ASP A 127 -6.48 5.49 -9.88
C ASP A 127 -7.16 5.89 -11.21
N PRO A 128 -8.49 6.15 -11.25
CA PRO A 128 -9.18 6.53 -12.48
C PRO A 128 -8.52 7.74 -13.16
N ARG A 129 -7.93 8.66 -12.39
CA ARG A 129 -7.22 9.85 -12.90
C ARG A 129 -5.96 9.53 -13.73
N ALA A 130 -5.45 8.31 -13.63
CA ALA A 130 -4.32 7.83 -14.43
C ALA A 130 -4.73 7.27 -15.81
N GLY A 131 -6.04 7.10 -16.05
CA GLY A 131 -6.55 6.40 -17.22
C GLY A 131 -6.45 4.87 -17.09
N ALA A 132 -6.85 4.16 -18.14
CA ALA A 132 -6.80 2.70 -18.16
C ALA A 132 -5.33 2.23 -18.23
N PRO A 133 -4.87 1.35 -17.31
CA PRO A 133 -3.52 0.83 -17.34
C PRO A 133 -3.33 -0.17 -18.49
N THR A 134 -2.13 -0.23 -19.04
CA THR A 134 -1.70 -1.32 -19.91
C THR A 134 -1.58 -2.61 -19.11
N ILE A 135 -2.28 -3.65 -19.58
CA ILE A 135 -2.23 -4.99 -18.99
C ILE A 135 -1.25 -5.84 -19.80
N LEU A 136 -0.15 -6.27 -19.18
CA LEU A 136 0.83 -7.11 -19.84
C LEU A 136 0.36 -8.57 -19.92
N PRO A 137 0.81 -9.36 -20.91
CA PRO A 137 0.55 -10.80 -20.95
C PRO A 137 0.99 -11.48 -19.65
N GLY A 138 0.08 -12.21 -18.99
CA GLY A 138 0.30 -12.84 -17.69
C GLY A 138 -0.16 -12.02 -16.48
N ALA A 139 -0.52 -10.75 -16.66
CA ALA A 139 -1.18 -9.93 -15.65
C ALA A 139 -2.71 -10.09 -15.69
N VAL A 140 -3.35 -9.83 -14.56
CA VAL A 140 -4.81 -9.88 -14.39
C VAL A 140 -5.33 -8.45 -14.15
N PRO A 141 -6.26 -7.94 -14.99
CA PRO A 141 -6.89 -6.65 -14.73
C PRO A 141 -7.83 -6.74 -13.54
N MET A 142 -7.85 -5.70 -12.70
CA MET A 142 -8.76 -5.56 -11.58
C MET A 142 -9.31 -4.13 -11.53
N ASP A 143 -10.44 -3.89 -12.18
CA ASP A 143 -11.13 -2.60 -12.11
C ASP A 143 -11.84 -2.48 -10.76
N CYS A 144 -11.13 -1.89 -9.79
CA CYS A 144 -11.66 -1.66 -8.46
C CYS A 144 -12.75 -0.58 -8.42
N ASN A 145 -12.81 0.28 -9.44
CA ASN A 145 -13.69 1.43 -9.49
C ASN A 145 -14.95 1.20 -10.35
N ARG A 146 -15.09 0.02 -10.98
CA ARG A 146 -16.25 -0.32 -11.81
C ARG A 146 -17.60 -0.10 -11.12
N VAL A 147 -17.71 -0.55 -9.88
CA VAL A 147 -18.95 -0.45 -9.07
C VAL A 147 -19.04 0.90 -8.35
N LEU A 148 -17.91 1.40 -7.83
CA LEU A 148 -17.89 2.59 -6.96
C LEU A 148 -17.91 3.90 -7.74
N GLN A 149 -17.29 3.93 -8.93
CA GLN A 149 -17.20 5.08 -9.83
C GLN A 149 -16.80 6.38 -9.13
N LEU A 150 -15.83 6.29 -8.22
CA LEU A 150 -15.27 7.41 -7.47
C LEU A 150 -14.33 8.23 -8.36
N PRO A 151 -14.19 9.54 -8.11
CA PRO A 151 -13.32 10.41 -8.91
C PRO A 151 -11.82 10.14 -8.69
N ALA A 152 -11.47 9.49 -7.59
CA ALA A 152 -10.13 9.04 -7.25
C ALA A 152 -10.24 7.71 -6.52
N MET A 153 -9.22 6.86 -6.64
CA MET A 153 -9.16 5.60 -5.90
C MET A 153 -7.71 5.27 -5.56
N TRP A 154 -7.45 4.94 -4.31
CA TRP A 154 -6.12 4.57 -3.82
C TRP A 154 -6.03 3.07 -3.63
N MET A 155 -4.80 2.56 -3.70
CA MET A 155 -4.51 1.12 -3.58
C MET A 155 -4.98 0.50 -2.26
N TRP A 156 -5.17 1.31 -1.21
CA TRP A 156 -5.63 0.82 0.08
C TRP A 156 -7.07 0.30 0.02
N MET A 157 -7.86 0.72 -0.97
CA MET A 157 -9.24 0.27 -1.15
C MET A 157 -9.34 -1.26 -1.21
N PRO A 158 -8.73 -1.96 -2.19
CA PRO A 158 -8.76 -3.42 -2.20
C PRO A 158 -7.97 -4.08 -1.05
N VAL A 159 -6.94 -3.41 -0.51
CA VAL A 159 -6.10 -3.98 0.56
C VAL A 159 -6.87 -4.18 1.87
N GLU A 160 -7.78 -3.28 2.23
CA GLU A 160 -8.66 -3.42 3.42
C GLU A 160 -9.47 -4.72 3.39
N PHE A 161 -9.85 -5.15 2.19
CA PHE A 161 -10.71 -6.32 1.96
C PHE A 161 -9.93 -7.55 1.52
N ALA A 162 -8.60 -7.59 1.70
CA ALA A 162 -7.77 -8.71 1.26
C ALA A 162 -8.27 -10.09 1.75
N HIS A 163 -8.98 -10.15 2.87
CA HIS A 163 -9.58 -11.37 3.42
C HIS A 163 -10.68 -11.98 2.54
N GLU A 164 -11.38 -11.18 1.75
CA GLU A 164 -12.39 -11.65 0.79
C GLU A 164 -11.79 -11.98 -0.58
N LEU A 165 -10.60 -11.44 -0.88
CA LEU A 165 -10.05 -11.43 -2.23
C LEU A 165 -9.14 -12.62 -2.54
N ALA A 166 -8.26 -12.98 -1.60
CA ALA A 166 -7.20 -13.96 -1.88
C ALA A 166 -6.75 -14.71 -0.61
N PRO A 167 -6.01 -15.83 -0.74
CA PRO A 167 -5.34 -16.46 0.39
C PRO A 167 -4.26 -15.56 1.02
N ARG A 168 -3.61 -14.74 0.19
CA ARG A 168 -2.71 -13.65 0.58
C ARG A 168 -2.68 -12.60 -0.51
N LEU A 169 -2.44 -11.34 -0.15
CA LEU A 169 -2.30 -10.24 -1.09
C LEU A 169 -0.99 -9.52 -0.82
N ALA A 170 -0.07 -9.55 -1.79
CA ALA A 170 1.15 -8.76 -1.77
C ALA A 170 0.94 -7.42 -2.48
N PHE A 171 1.67 -6.39 -2.07
CA PHE A 171 1.67 -5.09 -2.73
C PHE A 171 2.92 -4.28 -2.36
N TRP A 172 3.20 -3.25 -3.15
CA TRP A 172 4.01 -2.12 -2.72
C TRP A 172 3.39 -0.83 -3.22
N HIS A 173 3.81 0.29 -2.64
CA HIS A 173 3.20 1.59 -2.90
C HIS A 173 3.25 1.97 -4.39
N SER A 174 2.22 2.65 -4.89
CA SER A 174 2.05 2.92 -6.33
C SER A 174 3.16 3.78 -6.95
N ASP A 175 3.99 4.42 -6.13
CA ASP A 175 5.12 5.26 -6.53
C ASP A 175 6.48 4.70 -6.10
N LEU A 176 6.54 3.40 -5.79
CA LEU A 176 7.76 2.68 -5.46
C LEU A 176 8.12 1.68 -6.57
N LEU A 177 9.37 1.75 -7.03
CA LEU A 177 10.06 0.63 -7.69
C LEU A 177 11.07 0.03 -6.72
N VAL A 178 11.27 -1.28 -6.80
CA VAL A 178 12.31 -1.97 -6.03
C VAL A 178 13.27 -2.68 -6.97
N GLY A 179 14.53 -2.81 -6.58
CA GLY A 179 15.49 -3.61 -7.34
C GLY A 179 15.27 -5.11 -7.14
N ARG A 180 15.81 -5.94 -8.04
CA ARG A 180 15.71 -7.42 -7.97
C ARG A 180 16.12 -8.00 -6.62
N ARG A 181 17.16 -7.45 -5.99
CA ARG A 181 17.63 -7.90 -4.66
C ARG A 181 16.57 -7.70 -3.58
N ASP A 182 15.84 -6.58 -3.61
CA ASP A 182 14.77 -6.34 -2.64
C ASP A 182 13.54 -7.16 -2.97
N MET A 183 13.21 -7.31 -4.25
CA MET A 183 12.15 -8.19 -4.70
C MET A 183 12.37 -9.64 -4.22
N GLU A 184 13.58 -10.17 -4.38
CA GLU A 184 13.95 -11.50 -3.90
C GLU A 184 13.70 -11.65 -2.39
N ARG A 185 14.08 -10.64 -1.59
CA ARG A 185 13.88 -10.64 -0.13
C ARG A 185 12.40 -10.57 0.25
N LEU A 186 11.63 -9.74 -0.45
CA LEU A 186 10.19 -9.60 -0.22
C LEU A 186 9.51 -10.93 -0.52
N VAL A 187 9.75 -11.51 -1.70
CA VAL A 187 9.15 -12.80 -2.12
C VAL A 187 9.51 -13.92 -1.15
N ARG A 188 10.79 -14.08 -0.78
CA ARG A 188 11.22 -15.06 0.21
C ARG A 188 10.48 -14.89 1.55
N THR A 189 10.25 -13.66 1.99
CA THR A 189 9.53 -13.37 3.23
C THR A 189 8.04 -13.66 3.09
N PHE A 190 7.44 -13.25 1.98
CA PHE A 190 6.00 -13.36 1.73
C PHE A 190 5.57 -14.81 1.50
N ASP A 191 6.42 -15.64 0.89
CA ASP A 191 6.13 -17.05 0.64
C ASP A 191 6.01 -17.86 1.92
N VAL A 192 6.83 -17.55 2.92
CA VAL A 192 6.88 -18.26 4.21
C VAL A 192 5.99 -17.66 5.29
N LEU A 193 5.08 -16.74 4.93
CA LEU A 193 4.05 -16.26 5.86
C LEU A 193 3.06 -17.37 6.17
N ASP A 194 2.82 -17.57 7.46
CA ASP A 194 1.75 -18.41 7.97
C ASP A 194 0.42 -17.65 7.86
N ASP A 195 -0.70 -18.37 7.68
CA ASP A 195 -2.02 -17.74 7.69
C ASP A 195 -2.30 -17.16 9.08
N GLY A 196 -2.63 -15.87 9.14
CA GLY A 196 -2.69 -15.09 10.38
C GLY A 196 -1.54 -14.09 10.56
N GLU A 197 -0.58 -14.07 9.63
CA GLU A 197 0.52 -13.11 9.64
C GLU A 197 0.44 -12.03 8.55
N VAL A 198 1.14 -10.93 8.82
CA VAL A 198 1.42 -9.85 7.86
C VAL A 198 2.93 -9.64 7.78
N ALA A 199 3.48 -9.48 6.58
CA ALA A 199 4.76 -8.82 6.39
C ALA A 199 4.50 -7.36 6.01
N ALA A 200 5.07 -6.39 6.73
CA ALA A 200 4.86 -4.97 6.40
C ALA A 200 6.11 -4.14 6.65
N TYR A 201 6.26 -3.07 5.86
CA TYR A 201 7.36 -2.14 6.03
C TYR A 201 7.42 -1.61 7.46
N ARG A 202 8.57 -1.82 8.10
CA ARG A 202 8.87 -1.22 9.39
C ARG A 202 9.87 -0.09 9.18
N PRO A 203 9.46 1.17 9.31
CA PRO A 203 10.45 2.23 9.43
C PRO A 203 11.28 2.00 10.69
N GLN A 204 12.60 2.16 10.59
CA GLN A 204 13.47 2.19 11.76
C GLN A 204 12.99 3.31 12.70
N LEU A 205 12.56 2.92 13.90
CA LEU A 205 12.26 3.86 14.98
C LEU A 205 13.59 4.21 15.68
N PRO A 206 14.06 5.46 15.76
CA PRO A 206 15.07 5.85 16.70
C PRO A 206 14.53 5.71 18.12
N ARG A 207 15.48 5.44 19.03
CA ARG A 207 15.31 5.25 20.48
C ARG A 207 14.68 6.45 21.22
N PHE A 208 14.47 7.58 20.57
CA PHE A 208 14.05 8.85 21.19
C PHE A 208 12.75 9.39 20.58
N GLY A 209 11.63 8.84 21.06
CA GLY A 209 10.40 9.58 21.33
C GLY A 209 9.51 10.04 20.17
N ARG A 210 10.04 10.25 18.95
CA ARG A 210 9.20 10.57 17.79
C ARG A 210 9.79 10.01 16.50
N THR A 211 9.12 9.00 15.97
CA THR A 211 9.14 8.66 14.55
C THR A 211 7.78 8.19 14.13
N ALA A 212 7.11 9.00 13.33
CA ALA A 212 6.15 8.51 12.36
C ALA A 212 6.90 8.39 11.04
N PRO A 213 7.00 7.17 10.50
CA PRO A 213 6.60 7.07 9.11
C PRO A 213 5.52 6.02 8.87
N CYS A 214 4.70 6.37 7.90
CA CYS A 214 3.66 5.60 7.22
C CYS A 214 4.03 4.11 7.04
N PRO A 215 3.18 3.18 7.51
CA PRO A 215 3.30 1.77 7.16
C PRO A 215 2.98 1.55 5.67
N GLY A 216 3.74 0.67 5.03
CA GLY A 216 3.28 0.00 3.80
C GLY A 216 3.94 0.41 2.48
N THR A 217 5.23 0.79 2.47
CA THR A 217 5.95 0.89 1.20
C THR A 217 5.99 -0.45 0.46
N ALA A 218 6.11 -1.57 1.18
CA ALA A 218 5.78 -2.91 0.70
C ALA A 218 5.15 -3.73 1.83
N ALA A 219 4.18 -4.59 1.48
CA ALA A 219 3.56 -5.50 2.43
C ALA A 219 2.97 -6.74 1.75
N CYS A 220 2.69 -7.76 2.57
CA CYS A 220 1.85 -8.89 2.22
C CYS A 220 1.00 -9.25 3.43
N THR A 221 -0.31 -9.35 3.24
CA THR A 221 -1.26 -9.78 4.28
C THR A 221 -1.86 -11.12 3.90
N THR A 222 -1.90 -12.05 4.84
CA THR A 222 -2.65 -13.31 4.68
C THR A 222 -4.14 -13.09 4.92
N ARG A 223 -4.97 -14.04 4.47
CA ARG A 223 -6.42 -13.98 4.61
C ARG A 223 -6.84 -13.89 6.07
N ALA A 224 -6.34 -14.78 6.93
CA ALA A 224 -6.74 -14.78 8.34
C ALA A 224 -6.26 -13.52 9.06
N ALA A 225 -5.08 -12.98 8.72
CA ALA A 225 -4.62 -11.71 9.28
C ALA A 225 -5.53 -10.54 8.87
N ALA A 226 -5.88 -10.45 7.58
CA ALA A 226 -6.77 -9.40 7.08
C ALA A 226 -8.19 -9.54 7.66
N ARG A 227 -8.65 -10.78 7.90
CA ARG A 227 -9.95 -11.04 8.52
C ARG A 227 -9.96 -10.57 9.98
N ASP A 228 -8.91 -10.92 10.72
CA ASP A 228 -8.77 -10.51 12.12
C ASP A 228 -8.64 -8.99 12.26
N GLN A 229 -7.93 -8.33 11.34
CA GLN A 229 -7.89 -6.87 11.24
C GLN A 229 -9.29 -6.29 11.01
N TRP A 230 -10.08 -6.85 10.09
CA TRP A 230 -11.45 -6.42 9.80
C TRP A 230 -12.38 -6.60 11.01
N ASP A 231 -12.34 -7.77 11.65
CA ASP A 231 -13.21 -8.10 12.79
C ASP A 231 -12.93 -7.16 13.99
N HIS A 232 -11.70 -6.68 14.14
CA HIS A 232 -11.32 -5.70 15.16
C HIS A 232 -11.38 -4.24 14.71
N GLY A 233 -11.73 -3.98 13.44
CA GLY A 233 -11.73 -2.64 12.84
C GLY A 233 -10.37 -1.95 12.82
N CYS A 234 -9.30 -2.70 12.57
CA CYS A 234 -7.91 -2.26 12.66
C CYS A 234 -7.14 -2.52 11.35
N GLY A 235 -7.75 -2.17 10.22
CA GLY A 235 -7.19 -2.36 8.89
C GLY A 235 -6.18 -1.30 8.44
N TRP A 236 -6.14 -1.11 7.14
CA TRP A 236 -5.22 -0.26 6.38
C TRP A 236 -5.76 1.13 6.11
N TRP A 237 -7.09 1.30 6.11
CA TRP A 237 -7.71 2.59 5.86
C TRP A 237 -7.44 3.61 6.98
N ARG A 238 -7.56 4.88 6.59
CA ARG A 238 -7.51 6.02 7.50
C ARG A 238 -8.71 5.98 8.44
N TRP A 239 -8.55 6.62 9.59
CA TRP A 239 -9.58 6.72 10.63
C TRP A 239 -10.08 5.36 11.07
N PHE A 240 -9.18 4.41 11.34
CA PHE A 240 -9.57 3.06 11.74
C PHE A 240 -10.50 3.03 12.97
N THR A 241 -10.44 4.04 13.85
CA THR A 241 -11.37 4.18 14.99
C THR A 241 -12.83 4.46 14.58
N LYS A 242 -13.07 4.84 13.33
CA LYS A 242 -14.40 5.00 12.73
C LYS A 242 -14.86 3.75 11.98
N HIS A 243 -14.00 2.72 11.88
CA HIS A 243 -14.36 1.46 11.26
C HIS A 243 -15.62 0.88 11.94
N PRO A 244 -16.58 0.32 11.19
CA PRO A 244 -17.85 -0.19 11.72
C PRO A 244 -17.69 -1.22 12.85
N ASN A 245 -16.67 -2.08 12.75
CA ASN A 245 -16.33 -3.09 13.77
C ASN A 245 -15.39 -2.60 14.89
N PHE A 246 -14.95 -1.34 14.89
CA PHE A 246 -14.05 -0.86 15.94
C PHE A 246 -14.80 -0.70 17.26
N ALA A 247 -14.44 -1.51 18.26
CA ALA A 247 -15.03 -1.48 19.61
C ALA A 247 -14.03 -1.08 20.71
N GLY A 248 -12.81 -0.73 20.34
CA GLY A 248 -11.73 -0.43 21.30
C GLY A 248 -11.77 0.99 21.83
N GLU A 249 -10.98 1.22 22.89
CA GLU A 249 -10.64 2.58 23.34
C GLU A 249 -9.35 3.04 22.64
N PHE A 250 -9.34 4.26 22.11
CA PHE A 250 -8.16 4.87 21.49
C PHE A 250 -7.92 6.28 22.06
N ALA A 251 -6.82 6.43 22.79
CA ALA A 251 -6.54 7.63 23.56
C ALA A 251 -5.84 8.76 22.76
N VAL A 252 -5.34 8.49 21.55
CA VAL A 252 -4.43 9.43 20.84
C VAL A 252 -5.06 9.95 19.55
N ALA A 253 -5.60 11.17 19.59
CA ALA A 253 -6.32 11.78 18.48
C ALA A 253 -5.49 11.97 17.18
N ALA A 254 -4.15 12.04 17.24
CA ALA A 254 -3.33 12.33 16.06
C ALA A 254 -2.90 11.10 15.24
N GLU A 255 -2.95 9.89 15.83
CA GLU A 255 -2.39 8.69 15.21
C GLU A 255 -3.40 7.91 14.34
N HIS A 256 -4.71 8.10 14.48
CA HIS A 256 -5.69 7.29 13.74
C HIS A 256 -5.96 7.78 12.30
N TRP A 257 -5.45 8.96 11.90
CA TRP A 257 -5.80 9.63 10.64
C TRP A 257 -5.06 9.08 9.41
N ASP A 258 -3.95 8.37 9.57
CA ASP A 258 -3.08 7.93 8.47
C ASP A 258 -3.24 6.42 8.18
N HIS A 259 -2.90 6.01 6.96
CA HIS A 259 -3.03 4.62 6.52
C HIS A 259 -2.17 3.67 7.36
N GLY A 260 -2.68 2.46 7.56
CA GLY A 260 -2.06 1.35 8.30
C GLY A 260 -1.73 1.60 9.77
N TYR A 261 -2.17 2.71 10.38
CA TYR A 261 -2.15 2.84 11.84
C TYR A 261 -3.06 1.81 12.52
N GLY A 262 -4.14 1.38 11.86
CA GLY A 262 -4.96 0.26 12.31
C GLY A 262 -4.12 -1.01 12.50
N LEU A 263 -3.27 -1.37 11.53
CA LEU A 263 -2.35 -2.51 11.64
C LEU A 263 -1.41 -2.39 12.86
N ARG A 264 -0.91 -1.18 13.15
CA ARG A 264 -0.09 -0.93 14.34
C ARG A 264 -0.88 -1.11 15.63
N TYR A 265 -2.14 -0.67 15.67
CA TYR A 265 -3.04 -0.90 16.81
C TYR A 265 -3.34 -2.39 16.97
N TRP A 266 -3.68 -3.08 15.89
CA TRP A 266 -3.92 -4.52 15.84
C TRP A 266 -2.78 -5.33 16.45
N LYS A 267 -1.55 -5.07 16.01
CA LYS A 267 -0.35 -5.69 16.59
C LYS A 267 -0.22 -5.49 18.09
N ARG A 268 -0.52 -4.28 18.59
CA ARG A 268 -0.28 -3.90 19.99
C ARG A 268 -1.38 -4.36 20.94
N HIS A 269 -2.63 -4.34 20.49
CA HIS A 269 -3.81 -4.53 21.34
C HIS A 269 -4.49 -5.88 21.14
N TYR A 270 -4.35 -6.48 19.96
CA TYR A 270 -4.96 -7.77 19.63
C TYR A 270 -3.92 -8.87 19.35
N GLY A 271 -2.64 -8.58 19.56
CA GLY A 271 -1.57 -9.58 19.40
C GLY A 271 -1.21 -9.91 17.95
N GLY A 272 -1.62 -9.06 17.00
CA GLY A 272 -1.38 -9.27 15.58
C GLY A 272 0.08 -9.54 15.20
N MET A 273 0.29 -10.55 14.35
CA MET A 273 1.61 -11.02 13.97
C MET A 273 2.13 -10.27 12.74
N VAL A 274 3.03 -9.31 12.97
CA VAL A 274 3.65 -8.52 11.89
C VAL A 274 5.16 -8.77 11.81
N ARG A 275 5.58 -9.40 10.72
CA ARG A 275 6.98 -9.57 10.30
C ARG A 275 7.48 -8.30 9.61
N PRO A 276 8.60 -7.70 10.05
CA PRO A 276 9.11 -6.48 9.43
C PRO A 276 9.76 -6.80 8.07
N VAL A 277 9.48 -5.97 7.06
CA VAL A 277 10.28 -5.87 5.83
C VAL A 277 10.85 -4.46 5.69
N SER A 278 11.93 -4.33 4.92
CA SER A 278 12.62 -3.06 4.68
C SER A 278 13.26 -3.06 3.29
N PRO A 279 12.45 -2.97 2.20
CA PRO A 279 13.02 -2.74 0.88
C PRO A 279 13.77 -1.40 0.85
N SER A 280 14.66 -1.23 -0.12
CA SER A 280 15.33 0.05 -0.36
C SER A 280 14.31 1.12 -0.74
N GLU A 281 14.40 2.28 -0.09
CA GLU A 281 13.60 3.46 -0.42
C GLU A 281 14.16 4.23 -1.64
N ARG A 282 15.28 3.78 -2.23
CA ARG A 282 15.93 4.47 -3.37
C ARG A 282 15.01 4.62 -4.58
N GLY A 283 14.09 3.67 -4.77
CA GLY A 283 13.11 3.69 -5.86
C GLY A 283 11.81 4.41 -5.55
N HIS A 284 11.70 5.06 -4.38
CA HIS A 284 10.47 5.70 -3.93
C HIS A 284 10.39 7.13 -4.44
N CYS A 285 9.41 7.42 -5.29
CA CYS A 285 9.12 8.77 -5.79
C CYS A 285 8.35 9.62 -4.75
N LYS A 286 8.95 9.83 -3.57
CA LYS A 286 8.41 10.68 -2.51
C LYS A 286 8.40 12.13 -2.95
N LEU A 287 7.20 12.69 -3.10
CA LEU A 287 7.08 14.11 -3.42
C LEU A 287 7.50 14.94 -2.20
N PRO A 288 8.26 16.03 -2.39
CA PRO A 288 8.58 16.95 -1.29
C PRO A 288 7.28 17.52 -0.71
N TRP A 289 7.11 17.37 0.60
CA TRP A 289 6.03 18.03 1.35
C TRP A 289 6.07 19.55 1.05
N GLY A 290 4.95 20.11 0.57
CA GLY A 290 4.83 21.52 0.18
C GLY A 290 4.97 21.83 -1.31
N ARG A 291 5.44 20.88 -2.15
CA ARG A 291 5.41 21.04 -3.62
C ARG A 291 4.19 20.42 -4.29
N TRP A 292 3.42 19.62 -3.55
CA TRP A 292 2.13 19.12 -4.02
C TRP A 292 1.12 20.28 -4.00
N LYS A 293 1.03 20.99 -5.13
CA LYS A 293 -0.15 21.78 -5.44
C LYS A 293 -1.22 20.75 -5.76
N GLY A 294 -2.25 20.62 -4.92
CA GLY A 294 -3.29 19.58 -4.98
C GLY A 294 -4.10 19.48 -6.30
N THR A 295 -3.63 20.11 -7.37
CA THR A 295 -4.18 20.08 -8.72
C THR A 295 -3.54 18.99 -9.60
N MET A 296 -2.41 18.40 -9.19
CA MET A 296 -1.71 17.38 -9.99
C MET A 296 -1.98 15.95 -9.52
N SER A 297 -2.28 15.06 -10.46
CA SER A 297 -2.31 13.62 -10.19
C SER A 297 -0.94 13.11 -9.76
N LYS A 298 -0.93 11.97 -9.04
CA LYS A 298 0.31 11.36 -8.58
C LYS A 298 1.24 11.00 -9.76
N GLY A 299 0.69 10.47 -10.85
CA GLY A 299 1.46 10.14 -12.06
C GLY A 299 2.16 11.34 -12.67
N ARG A 300 1.44 12.44 -12.90
CA ARG A 300 2.04 13.67 -13.43
C ARG A 300 3.14 14.20 -12.53
N SER A 301 2.97 14.07 -11.22
CA SER A 301 3.98 14.47 -10.26
C SER A 301 5.24 13.59 -10.38
N ILE A 302 5.09 12.27 -10.57
CA ILE A 302 6.22 11.37 -10.80
C ILE A 302 6.97 11.79 -12.07
N GLU A 303 6.26 11.98 -13.19
CA GLU A 303 6.86 12.39 -14.47
C GLU A 303 7.58 13.74 -14.39
N SER A 304 7.04 14.68 -13.61
CA SER A 304 7.58 16.04 -13.53
C SER A 304 8.83 16.14 -12.66
N PHE A 305 8.99 15.26 -11.68
CA PHE A 305 10.03 15.39 -10.65
C PHE A 305 11.08 14.27 -10.66
N PHE A 306 10.88 13.20 -11.43
CA PHE A 306 11.77 12.04 -11.42
C PHE A 306 12.13 11.59 -12.84
N ASP A 307 13.42 11.32 -13.07
CA ASP A 307 13.89 10.59 -14.25
C ASP A 307 13.73 9.09 -14.01
N ILE A 308 12.63 8.53 -14.52
CA ILE A 308 12.33 7.09 -14.41
C ILE A 308 13.44 6.24 -15.04
N GLY A 309 14.04 6.70 -16.15
CA GLY A 309 15.12 5.98 -16.83
C GLY A 309 16.38 5.91 -15.98
N GLN A 310 16.73 6.99 -15.28
CA GLN A 310 17.81 6.97 -14.30
C GLN A 310 17.47 6.05 -13.12
N LEU A 311 16.24 6.14 -12.61
CA LEU A 311 15.77 5.35 -11.47
C LEU A 311 15.91 3.85 -11.74
N VAL A 312 15.45 3.37 -12.89
CA VAL A 312 15.53 1.94 -13.25
C VAL A 312 16.97 1.47 -13.44
N ARG A 313 17.87 2.32 -13.96
CA ARG A 313 19.31 2.02 -14.05
C ARG A 313 19.94 1.86 -12.67
N GLU A 314 19.63 2.78 -11.76
CA GLU A 314 20.14 2.74 -10.38
C GLU A 314 19.65 1.52 -9.58
N LEU A 315 18.43 1.07 -9.88
CA LEU A 315 17.83 -0.12 -9.27
C LEU A 315 18.26 -1.44 -9.94
N GLY A 316 19.01 -1.37 -11.06
CA GLY A 316 19.45 -2.55 -11.81
C GLY A 316 18.30 -3.29 -12.49
N ILE A 317 17.29 -2.56 -12.97
CA ILE A 317 16.08 -3.06 -13.66
C ILE A 317 15.77 -2.28 -14.94
N ALA A 318 16.79 -1.68 -15.56
CA ALA A 318 16.61 -0.87 -16.77
C ALA A 318 16.06 -1.66 -17.96
N ASP A 319 16.31 -2.96 -18.00
CA ASP A 319 15.75 -3.90 -18.97
C ASP A 319 14.23 -4.10 -18.83
N LEU A 320 13.61 -3.60 -17.76
CA LEU A 320 12.17 -3.66 -17.56
C LEU A 320 11.44 -2.41 -18.08
N ASP A 321 12.15 -1.42 -18.63
CA ASP A 321 11.64 -0.09 -19.02
C ASP A 321 11.46 0.06 -20.55
N ASP A 322 11.03 -1.01 -21.21
CA ASP A 322 10.70 -1.04 -22.65
C ASP A 322 9.24 -0.66 -22.95
#